data_AF-A0A3N2N6V3-F1
#
_entry.id   AF-A0A3N2N6V3-F1
#
_cell.length_a   1.000
_cell.length_b   1.000
_cell.length_c   1.000
_cell.angle_alpha   90.00
_cell.angle_beta   90.00
_cell.angle_gamma   90.00
#
_symmetry.space_group_name_H-M   'P 1'
#
loop_
_entity.id
_entity.type
_entity.pdbx_description
1 polymer ?
#
loop_
_entity_poly.entity_id
_entity_poly.type
_entity_poly.pdbx_seq_one_letter_code
_entity_poly.pdbx_strand_id
1 'polypeptide(L)'
;MRSIIYIVLTTVAAGLTMQSCVKKNERSLRGEARDLFLKSSGIAKAYLDSMAYATDSSTLLSLCERYDDTITRLNYEYKAGADYEMSEGENDTLTNLTFRFISLRDSLLQRYANPAKIDPDSTTRDSIKITSPHG
;
A
#
# COMPACT_ATOMS: atom_id res chain seq x y z
N MET A 1 12.55 44.22 -41.86
CA MET A 1 12.14 43.87 -40.47
C MET A 1 11.01 42.84 -40.37
N ARG A 2 10.17 42.61 -41.40
CA ARG A 2 9.18 41.52 -41.39
C ARG A 2 9.79 40.13 -41.63
N SER A 3 10.84 40.01 -42.44
CA SER A 3 11.47 38.72 -42.75
C SER A 3 12.32 38.13 -41.62
N ILE A 4 12.74 38.93 -40.63
CA ILE A 4 13.51 38.43 -39.47
C ILE A 4 12.57 37.76 -38.45
N ILE A 5 11.33 38.24 -38.35
CA ILE A 5 10.30 37.69 -37.44
C ILE A 5 9.93 36.25 -37.86
N TYR A 6 9.84 35.97 -39.16
CA TYR A 6 9.51 34.63 -39.65
C TYR A 6 10.62 33.60 -39.38
N ILE A 7 11.89 34.00 -39.44
CA ILE A 7 13.03 33.10 -39.20
C ILE A 7 13.08 32.66 -37.73
N VAL A 8 12.81 33.59 -36.80
CA VAL A 8 12.78 33.31 -35.35
C VAL A 8 11.58 32.41 -34.98
N LEU A 9 10.43 32.58 -35.64
CA LEU A 9 9.23 31.75 -35.39
C LEU A 9 9.39 30.31 -35.90
N THR A 10 10.11 30.08 -37.00
CA THR A 10 10.35 28.72 -37.52
C THR A 10 11.38 27.93 -36.73
N THR A 11 12.34 28.59 -36.05
CA THR A 11 13.39 27.90 -35.30
C THR A 11 12.96 27.40 -33.92
N VAL A 12 11.89 27.95 -33.33
CA VAL A 12 11.39 27.51 -32.01
C VAL A 12 10.54 26.23 -32.11
N ALA A 13 9.95 25.94 -33.26
CA ALA A 13 9.11 24.76 -33.46
C ALA A 13 9.90 23.44 -33.65
N ALA A 14 11.20 23.51 -33.95
CA ALA A 14 12.02 22.33 -34.24
C ALA A 14 12.73 21.72 -33.00
N GLY A 15 12.59 22.34 -31.81
CA GLY A 15 13.32 21.93 -30.61
C GLY A 15 12.58 20.97 -29.66
N LEU A 16 11.30 20.68 -29.89
CA LEU A 16 10.46 19.92 -28.94
C LEU A 16 10.40 18.41 -29.18
N THR A 17 11.13 17.88 -30.16
CA THR A 17 11.26 16.42 -30.35
C THR A 17 12.52 15.89 -29.69
N MET A 18 12.81 16.31 -28.46
CA MET A 18 13.75 15.58 -27.62
C MET A 18 13.06 14.35 -27.04
N GLN A 19 13.14 13.27 -27.83
CA GLN A 19 13.32 11.90 -27.39
C GLN A 19 12.93 11.62 -25.92
N SER A 20 11.65 11.32 -25.69
CA SER A 20 11.30 10.37 -24.63
C SER A 20 10.91 9.04 -25.26
N CYS A 21 11.79 8.53 -26.14
CA CYS A 21 11.97 7.09 -26.19
C CYS A 21 12.79 6.73 -24.95
N VAL A 22 12.14 6.72 -23.78
CA VAL A 22 12.60 5.89 -22.68
C VAL A 22 12.83 4.54 -23.33
N LYS A 23 14.10 4.09 -23.40
CA LYS A 23 14.41 2.71 -23.73
C LYS A 23 13.54 1.89 -22.80
N LYS A 24 12.46 1.31 -23.32
CA LYS A 24 11.64 0.36 -22.59
C LYS A 24 12.61 -0.79 -22.36
N ASN A 25 13.27 -0.76 -21.21
CA ASN A 25 14.10 -1.86 -20.77
C ASN A 25 13.13 -3.04 -20.79
N GLU A 26 13.27 -3.93 -21.76
CA GLU A 26 12.47 -5.13 -21.85
C GLU A 26 12.88 -6.01 -20.67
N ARG A 27 12.38 -5.66 -19.48
CA ARG A 27 12.43 -6.52 -18.33
C ARG A 27 11.67 -7.78 -18.73
N SER A 28 12.28 -8.91 -18.44
CA SER A 28 11.60 -10.20 -18.55
C SER A 28 10.31 -10.15 -17.73
N LEU A 29 9.29 -10.90 -18.16
CA LEU A 29 8.05 -11.00 -17.40
C LEU A 29 8.31 -11.46 -15.95
N ARG A 30 9.28 -12.36 -15.74
CA ARG A 30 9.74 -12.73 -14.38
C ARG A 30 10.32 -11.56 -13.58
N GLY A 31 11.08 -10.68 -14.20
CA GLY A 31 11.61 -9.48 -13.54
C GLY A 31 10.52 -8.47 -13.21
N GLU A 32 9.51 -8.32 -14.08
CA GLU A 32 8.32 -7.53 -13.81
C GLU A 32 7.47 -8.15 -12.69
N ALA A 33 7.28 -9.48 -12.70
CA ALA A 33 6.59 -10.23 -11.65
C ALA A 33 7.22 -10.00 -10.27
N ARG A 34 8.55 -10.05 -10.21
CA ARG A 34 9.31 -9.83 -8.98
C ARG A 34 9.14 -8.39 -8.46
N ASP A 35 9.17 -7.41 -9.35
CA ASP A 35 8.98 -6.00 -8.98
C ASP A 35 7.53 -5.73 -8.54
N LEU A 36 6.55 -6.30 -9.27
CA LEU A 36 5.14 -6.28 -8.90
C LEU A 36 4.93 -6.87 -7.50
N PHE A 37 5.49 -8.05 -7.22
CA PHE A 37 5.45 -8.66 -5.89
C PHE A 37 6.00 -7.74 -4.79
N LEU A 38 7.19 -7.17 -5.01
CA LEU A 38 7.85 -6.32 -4.02
C LEU A 38 7.02 -5.07 -3.72
N LYS A 39 6.47 -4.43 -4.76
CA LYS A 39 5.62 -3.25 -4.58
C LYS A 39 4.27 -3.59 -3.94
N SER A 40 3.59 -4.65 -4.42
CA SER A 40 2.30 -5.10 -3.85
C SER A 40 2.45 -5.43 -2.37
N SER A 41 3.46 -6.21 -2.01
CA SER A 41 3.70 -6.59 -0.61
C SER A 41 4.10 -5.38 0.26
N GLY A 42 4.85 -4.42 -0.28
CA GLY A 42 5.17 -3.16 0.39
C GLY A 42 3.94 -2.31 0.68
N ILE A 43 3.07 -2.13 -0.32
CA ILE A 43 1.80 -1.39 -0.20
C ILE A 43 0.90 -2.08 0.83
N ALA A 44 0.70 -3.39 0.74
CA ALA A 44 -0.13 -4.13 1.68
C ALA A 44 0.34 -3.98 3.13
N LYS A 45 1.65 -4.05 3.38
CA LYS A 45 2.24 -3.83 4.72
C LYS A 45 2.00 -2.41 5.21
N ALA A 46 2.27 -1.39 4.38
CA ALA A 46 2.08 0.00 4.77
C ALA A 46 0.62 0.33 5.14
N TYR A 47 -0.35 -0.24 4.40
CA TYR A 47 -1.76 -0.06 4.72
C TYR A 47 -2.20 -0.86 5.95
N LEU A 48 -1.70 -2.09 6.13
CA LEU A 48 -1.91 -2.85 7.37
C LEU A 48 -1.45 -2.06 8.61
N ASP A 49 -0.25 -1.47 8.53
CA ASP A 49 0.30 -0.64 9.61
C ASP A 49 -0.57 0.61 9.82
N SER A 50 -0.99 1.28 8.74
CA SER A 50 -1.85 2.47 8.82
C SER A 50 -3.22 2.18 9.44
N MET A 51 -3.83 1.03 9.10
CA MET A 51 -5.11 0.60 9.65
C MET A 51 -5.05 0.37 11.16
N ALA A 52 -3.91 -0.10 11.68
CA ALA A 52 -3.73 -0.33 13.12
C ALA A 52 -3.86 0.97 13.95
N TYR A 53 -3.68 2.13 13.32
CA TYR A 53 -3.80 3.45 13.94
C TYR A 53 -5.11 4.19 13.59
N ALA A 54 -6.03 3.57 12.84
CA ALA A 54 -7.32 4.18 12.55
C ALA A 54 -8.14 4.35 13.83
N THR A 55 -8.71 5.53 14.04
CA THR A 55 -9.47 5.88 15.26
C THR A 55 -10.95 5.58 15.16
N ASP A 56 -11.47 5.50 13.94
CA ASP A 56 -12.88 5.37 13.65
C ASP A 56 -13.11 4.65 12.31
N SER A 57 -14.36 4.27 12.07
CA SER A 57 -14.76 3.53 10.88
C SER A 57 -14.62 4.33 9.58
N SER A 58 -14.80 5.66 9.61
CA SER A 58 -14.69 6.49 8.41
C SER A 58 -13.25 6.59 7.92
N THR A 59 -12.31 6.76 8.85
CA THR A 59 -10.87 6.76 8.59
C THR A 59 -10.41 5.40 8.07
N LEU A 60 -10.89 4.31 8.68
CA LEU A 60 -10.59 2.95 8.24
C LEU A 60 -11.11 2.67 6.82
N LEU A 61 -12.36 2.99 6.53
CA LEU A 61 -12.95 2.76 5.21
C LEU A 61 -12.23 3.57 4.13
N SER A 62 -11.87 4.82 4.43
CA SER A 62 -11.07 5.66 3.52
C SER A 62 -9.68 5.05 3.24
N LEU A 63 -9.05 4.40 4.22
CA LEU A 63 -7.80 3.66 4.02
C LEU A 63 -8.02 2.43 3.13
N CYS A 64 -9.11 1.70 3.32
CA CYS A 64 -9.45 0.54 2.50
C CYS A 64 -9.71 0.91 1.03
N GLU A 65 -10.44 1.98 0.77
CA GLU A 65 -10.69 2.49 -0.58
C GLU A 65 -9.38 2.89 -1.26
N ARG A 66 -8.53 3.68 -0.58
CA ARG A 66 -7.22 4.07 -1.13
C ARG A 66 -6.29 2.88 -1.36
N TYR A 67 -6.36 1.83 -0.53
CA TYR A 67 -5.61 0.61 -0.76
C TYR A 67 -6.03 -0.08 -2.06
N ASP A 68 -7.34 -0.24 -2.27
CA ASP A 68 -7.90 -0.87 -3.48
C ASP A 68 -7.52 -0.10 -4.75
N ASP A 69 -7.66 1.23 -4.71
CA ASP A 69 -7.23 2.11 -5.80
C ASP A 69 -5.73 1.99 -6.08
N THR A 70 -4.91 1.92 -5.03
CA THR A 70 -3.45 1.85 -5.15
C THR A 70 -3.01 0.52 -5.75
N ILE A 71 -3.57 -0.60 -5.31
CA ILE A 71 -3.27 -1.93 -5.86
C ILE A 71 -3.79 -2.06 -7.28
N THR A 72 -4.99 -1.55 -7.57
CA THR A 72 -5.56 -1.53 -8.92
C THR A 72 -4.67 -0.73 -9.87
N ARG A 73 -4.27 0.48 -9.48
CA ARG A 73 -3.33 1.29 -10.27
C ARG A 73 -2.00 0.58 -10.48
N LEU A 74 -1.46 -0.05 -9.44
CA LEU A 74 -0.22 -0.82 -9.55
C LEU A 74 -0.34 -1.93 -10.59
N ASN A 75 -1.44 -2.69 -10.62
CA ASN A 75 -1.65 -3.74 -11.62
C ASN A 75 -1.62 -3.20 -13.06
N TYR A 76 -2.11 -1.97 -13.30
CA TYR A 76 -2.04 -1.33 -14.61
C TYR A 76 -0.65 -0.78 -14.98
N GLU A 77 0.29 -0.67 -14.04
CA GLU A 77 1.67 -0.23 -14.31
C GLU A 77 2.54 -1.35 -14.92
N TYR A 78 2.12 -2.61 -14.81
CA TYR A 78 2.86 -3.78 -15.29
C TYR A 78 2.22 -4.38 -16.55
N LYS A 79 3.01 -5.14 -17.32
CA LYS A 79 2.47 -5.84 -18.50
C LYS A 79 1.48 -6.92 -18.07
N ALA A 80 0.45 -7.12 -18.90
CA ALA A 80 -0.44 -8.25 -18.78
C ALA A 80 0.37 -9.57 -18.79
N GLY A 81 0.06 -10.47 -17.86
CA GLY A 81 0.76 -11.75 -17.69
C GLY A 81 2.06 -11.68 -16.89
N ALA A 82 2.48 -10.50 -16.41
CA ALA A 82 3.58 -10.42 -15.44
C ALA A 82 3.23 -11.15 -14.14
N ASP A 83 1.97 -11.15 -13.75
CA ASP A 83 1.44 -11.90 -12.61
C ASP A 83 1.56 -13.42 -12.76
N TYR A 84 1.53 -13.95 -14.00
CA TYR A 84 1.69 -15.39 -14.25
C TYR A 84 3.11 -15.91 -14.00
N GLU A 85 4.10 -15.01 -13.99
CA GLU A 85 5.49 -15.34 -13.72
C GLU A 85 5.87 -15.13 -12.24
N MET A 86 4.91 -14.82 -11.36
CA MET A 86 5.15 -14.83 -9.91
C MET A 86 5.36 -16.26 -9.43
N SER A 87 6.32 -16.47 -8.51
CA SER A 87 6.47 -17.78 -7.91
C SER A 87 5.31 -18.09 -6.97
N GLU A 88 5.06 -19.38 -6.74
CA GLU A 88 4.05 -19.83 -5.77
C GLU A 88 4.24 -19.18 -4.40
N GLY A 89 5.46 -19.16 -3.86
CA GLY A 89 5.74 -18.53 -2.57
C GLY A 89 5.53 -17.01 -2.55
N GLU A 90 5.72 -16.31 -3.68
CA GLU A 90 5.39 -14.88 -3.81
C GLU A 90 3.87 -14.68 -3.78
N ASN A 91 3.13 -15.51 -4.52
CA ASN A 91 1.68 -15.48 -4.54
C ASN A 91 1.05 -15.84 -3.18
N ASP A 92 1.58 -16.86 -2.51
CA ASP A 92 1.16 -17.25 -1.14
C ASP A 92 1.39 -16.11 -0.15
N THR A 93 2.51 -15.41 -0.29
CA THR A 93 2.82 -14.25 0.57
C THR A 93 1.79 -13.13 0.36
N LEU A 94 1.45 -12.81 -0.90
CA LEU A 94 0.43 -11.79 -1.18
C LEU A 94 -0.96 -12.22 -0.71
N THR A 95 -1.30 -13.50 -0.87
CA THR A 95 -2.55 -14.09 -0.39
C THR A 95 -2.67 -13.96 1.13
N ASN A 96 -1.62 -14.31 1.86
CA ASN A 96 -1.56 -14.16 3.32
C ASN A 96 -1.68 -12.68 3.77
N LEU A 97 -1.05 -11.75 3.05
CA LEU A 97 -1.20 -10.32 3.33
C LEU A 97 -2.63 -9.84 3.10
N THR A 98 -3.29 -10.31 2.04
CA THR A 98 -4.70 -10.00 1.76
C THR A 98 -5.62 -10.54 2.85
N PHE A 99 -5.42 -11.78 3.31
CA PHE A 99 -6.20 -12.32 4.43
C PHE A 99 -6.02 -11.53 5.72
N ARG A 100 -4.77 -11.14 6.04
CA ARG A 100 -4.49 -10.29 7.20
C ARG A 100 -5.18 -8.94 7.09
N PHE A 101 -5.17 -8.33 5.91
CA PHE A 101 -5.84 -7.05 5.64
C PHE A 101 -7.35 -7.16 5.90
N ILE A 102 -8.00 -8.17 5.33
CA ILE A 102 -9.44 -8.42 5.52
C ILE A 102 -9.76 -8.67 7.00
N SER A 103 -8.97 -9.52 7.66
CA SER A 103 -9.19 -9.87 9.07
C SER A 103 -9.06 -8.67 9.99
N LEU A 104 -8.06 -7.80 9.76
CA LEU A 104 -7.87 -6.58 10.54
C LEU A 104 -9.01 -5.59 10.31
N ARG A 105 -9.40 -5.37 9.04
CA ARG A 105 -10.54 -4.50 8.69
C ARG A 105 -11.80 -4.94 9.44
N ASP A 106 -12.13 -6.22 9.36
CA ASP A 106 -13.37 -6.75 9.93
C ASP A 106 -13.34 -6.67 11.47
N SER A 107 -12.19 -6.95 12.08
CA SER A 107 -12.00 -6.80 13.53
C SER A 107 -12.18 -5.35 14.00
N LEU A 108 -11.59 -4.39 13.30
CA LEU A 108 -11.69 -2.97 13.64
C LEU A 108 -13.13 -2.46 13.44
N LEU A 109 -13.79 -2.82 12.34
CA LEU A 109 -15.20 -2.47 12.11
C LEU A 109 -16.11 -3.02 13.21
N GLN A 110 -15.88 -4.26 13.65
CA GLN A 110 -16.62 -4.85 14.77
C GLN A 110 -16.42 -4.08 16.07
N ARG A 111 -15.19 -3.61 16.35
CA ARG A 111 -14.86 -2.78 17.52
C ARG A 111 -15.58 -1.44 17.46
N TYR A 112 -15.55 -0.75 16.32
CA TYR A 112 -16.23 0.55 16.17
C TYR A 112 -17.76 0.44 16.25
N ALA A 113 -18.34 -0.68 15.80
CA ALA A 113 -19.77 -0.94 15.93
C ALA A 113 -20.19 -1.26 17.37
N ASN A 114 -19.28 -1.73 18.23
CA ASN A 114 -19.56 -2.15 19.60
C ASN A 114 -18.57 -1.52 20.62
N PRO A 115 -18.57 -0.19 20.79
CA PRO A 115 -17.58 0.51 21.62
C PRO A 115 -17.62 0.10 23.11
N ALA A 116 -18.74 -0.45 23.59
CA ALA A 116 -18.92 -0.87 24.98
C ALA A 116 -18.24 -2.21 25.35
N LYS A 117 -17.62 -2.93 24.40
CA LYS A 117 -16.90 -4.21 24.64
C LYS A 117 -15.37 -4.05 24.61
N ILE A 118 -14.87 -2.83 24.74
CA ILE A 118 -13.45 -2.60 24.98
C ILE A 118 -13.29 -2.73 26.50
N ASP A 119 -13.09 -3.95 26.99
CA ASP A 119 -12.66 -4.15 28.37
C ASP A 119 -11.38 -3.33 28.55
N PRO A 120 -11.34 -2.35 29.47
CA PRO A 120 -10.09 -1.75 29.86
C PRO A 120 -9.28 -2.89 30.45
N ASP A 121 -8.15 -3.18 29.81
CA ASP A 121 -7.14 -4.11 30.30
C ASP A 121 -6.99 -3.88 31.80
N SER A 122 -7.52 -4.81 32.60
CA SER A 122 -7.45 -4.73 34.05
C SER A 122 -5.99 -4.94 34.36
N THR A 123 -5.25 -3.85 34.49
CA THR A 123 -4.02 -3.82 35.26
C THR A 123 -4.41 -4.09 36.71
N THR A 124 -4.75 -5.35 37.00
CA THR A 124 -4.78 -5.87 38.35
C THR A 124 -3.33 -5.85 38.79
N ARG A 125 -2.98 -4.73 39.41
CA ARG A 125 -1.81 -4.58 40.27
C ARG A 125 -1.64 -5.85 41.10
N ASP A 126 -0.73 -6.71 40.69
CA ASP A 126 -0.01 -7.60 41.61
C ASP A 126 0.87 -6.72 42.50
N SER A 127 0.23 -6.03 43.45
CA SER A 127 0.91 -5.46 44.60
C SER A 127 0.77 -6.46 45.73
N ILE A 128 1.72 -7.40 45.72
CA ILE A 128 2.13 -8.32 46.78
C ILE A 128 1.64 -7.85 48.17
N LYS A 129 0.76 -8.61 48.81
CA LYS A 129 0.54 -8.49 50.26
C LYS A 129 1.82 -8.95 50.97
N ILE A 130 2.65 -8.00 51.39
CA ILE A 130 3.69 -8.28 52.38
C ILE A 130 2.98 -8.44 53.73
N THR A 131 2.65 -9.68 54.09
CA THR A 131 2.32 -10.01 55.48
C THR A 131 3.62 -9.99 56.30
N SER A 132 3.78 -8.95 57.11
CA SER A 132 4.84 -8.88 58.12
C SER A 132 4.47 -9.76 59.33
N PRO A 133 5.41 -10.51 59.94
CA PRO A 133 5.12 -11.29 61.13
C PRO A 133 5.28 -10.41 62.37
N HIS A 134 4.21 -10.22 63.14
CA HIS A 134 4.28 -9.64 64.48
C HIS A 134 3.47 -10.49 65.46
N GLY A 135 4.12 -10.87 66.56
CA GLY A 135 3.49 -11.37 67.79
C GLY A 135 3.83 -12.81 68.11
#